data_AF-A0A942T034-F1
#
_entry.id   AF-A0A942T034-F1
#
_cell.length_a   1.000
_cell.length_b   1.000
_cell.length_c   1.000
_cell.angle_alpha   90.00
_cell.angle_beta   90.00
_cell.angle_gamma   90.00
#
_symmetry.space_group_name_H-M   'P 1'
#
loop_
_entity.id
_entity.type
_entity.pdbx_description
1 polymer ?
#
loop_
_entity_poly.entity_id
_entity_poly.type
_entity_poly.pdbx_seq_one_letter_code
_entity_poly.pdbx_strand_id
1 'polypeptide(L)'
;MTDRLRAARGVWRDRRARTAGDRAYLAYALVMLVLIVGAPVLRAAWLGLTERATAEALTEPGAAVVAAVATLGVWAVALVVGRERGPAVAPPFLAHALLSSDLRRRVVFRAAATAGIVVAALLGAAIATFLGAAVAASGSVPASAVVGFAVRGLLIGAVAGVGWLLGEAMPRIGLAAATTLLAVAVLLAGTASRTAAAVAPFSAWAWIGPRPDAAATVVLAVVALVGIAAVPALLDRTDGATVTAQSARWDAVVAHTATLDFDAATQSYQARPASGRRWRAVPGGAAHPVRLVLLRDVVGAARTPARLIAGVLSITAAGLLLTVAGAAAGAPAVLLGALAAALLWAGTAPISRGLHHVAQVSRDQPLYGIPDGPLLALHTVFPTVLTVVVTSTVVAVGGGVLLPAAAALPVVVVAARASNALRGPAPTFLMVPAPSAVGDPMPLLRVLWALDAPLFAVLAGAAAGTGAAGVGAFLTVVAVVALGLLVRFARRT
;
A
#
# COMPACT_ATOMS: atom_id res chain seq x y z
N MET A 1 2.85 1.82 -34.98
CA MET A 1 1.54 1.31 -34.53
C MET A 1 0.81 0.86 -35.78
N THR A 2 0.34 -0.39 -35.86
CA THR A 2 -0.32 -0.89 -37.09
C THR A 2 -1.68 -0.23 -37.26
N ASP A 3 -2.14 -0.02 -38.50
CA ASP A 3 -3.41 0.63 -38.79
C ASP A 3 -4.60 -0.15 -38.20
N ARG A 4 -4.53 -1.49 -38.21
CA ARG A 4 -5.49 -2.39 -37.54
C ARG A 4 -5.64 -2.09 -36.05
N LEU A 5 -4.53 -1.92 -35.32
CA LEU A 5 -4.55 -1.60 -33.89
C LEU A 5 -5.10 -0.19 -33.63
N ARG A 6 -4.78 0.77 -34.52
CA ARG A 6 -5.33 2.12 -34.43
C ARG A 6 -6.85 2.11 -34.61
N ALA A 7 -7.35 1.38 -35.61
CA ALA A 7 -8.78 1.24 -35.89
C ALA A 7 -9.52 0.56 -34.72
N ALA A 8 -9.04 -0.57 -34.22
CA ALA A 8 -9.65 -1.27 -33.08
C ALA A 8 -9.71 -0.39 -31.82
N ARG A 9 -8.63 0.36 -31.53
CA ARG A 9 -8.62 1.34 -30.43
C ARG A 9 -9.53 2.53 -30.68
N GLY A 10 -9.67 2.97 -31.92
CA GLY A 10 -10.61 4.02 -32.33
C GLY A 10 -12.04 3.61 -31.96
N VAL A 11 -12.52 2.49 -32.52
CA VAL A 11 -13.86 1.94 -32.24
C VAL A 11 -14.11 1.77 -30.74
N TRP A 12 -13.13 1.26 -29.99
CA TRP A 12 -13.26 1.12 -28.54
C TRP A 12 -13.39 2.46 -27.81
N ARG A 13 -12.58 3.45 -28.19
CA ARG A 13 -12.64 4.80 -27.59
C ARG A 13 -13.94 5.50 -27.94
N ASP A 14 -14.43 5.35 -29.17
CA ASP A 14 -15.68 5.98 -29.62
C ASP A 14 -16.87 5.44 -28.80
N ARG A 15 -16.88 4.15 -28.49
CA ARG A 15 -17.89 3.52 -27.59
C ARG A 15 -17.78 3.95 -26.13
N ARG A 16 -16.65 4.49 -25.70
CA ARG A 16 -16.40 4.96 -24.32
C ARG A 16 -16.04 6.44 -24.27
N ALA A 17 -16.48 7.22 -25.27
CA ALA A 17 -16.18 8.63 -25.34
C ALA A 17 -16.81 9.33 -24.14
N ARG A 18 -15.95 9.79 -23.22
CA ARG A 18 -16.38 10.71 -22.16
C ARG A 18 -16.69 12.06 -22.78
N THR A 19 -17.74 12.70 -22.29
CA THR A 19 -18.07 14.06 -22.73
C THR A 19 -16.92 15.02 -22.38
N ALA A 20 -16.82 16.15 -23.08
CA ALA A 20 -15.84 17.18 -22.71
C ALA A 20 -16.04 17.65 -21.26
N GLY A 21 -17.31 17.72 -20.80
CA GLY A 21 -17.69 18.02 -19.42
C GLY A 21 -17.11 17.03 -18.42
N ASP A 22 -17.22 15.72 -18.67
CA ASP A 22 -16.67 14.70 -17.77
C ASP A 22 -15.15 14.81 -17.62
N ARG A 23 -14.45 15.15 -18.71
CA ARG A 23 -12.99 15.33 -18.69
C ARG A 23 -12.59 16.58 -17.93
N ALA A 24 -13.30 17.69 -18.15
CA ALA A 24 -13.08 18.93 -17.42
C ALA A 24 -13.37 18.76 -15.91
N TYR A 25 -14.47 18.09 -15.57
CA TYR A 25 -14.82 17.77 -14.19
C TYR A 25 -13.76 16.88 -13.51
N LEU A 26 -13.26 15.84 -14.19
CA LEU A 26 -12.20 15.00 -13.65
C LEU A 26 -10.90 15.79 -13.41
N ALA A 27 -10.52 16.65 -14.36
CA ALA A 27 -9.35 17.52 -14.20
C ALA A 27 -9.52 18.48 -13.02
N TYR A 28 -10.69 19.12 -12.90
CA TYR A 28 -11.04 19.97 -11.76
C TYR A 28 -10.97 19.19 -10.43
N ALA A 29 -11.59 18.02 -10.35
CA ALA A 29 -11.60 17.19 -9.15
C ALA A 29 -10.18 16.75 -8.74
N LEU A 30 -9.33 16.41 -9.72
CA LEU A 30 -7.93 16.06 -9.46
C LEU A 30 -7.12 17.26 -8.96
N VAL A 31 -7.32 18.45 -9.54
CA VAL A 31 -6.67 19.68 -9.07
C VAL A 31 -7.12 20.03 -7.65
N MET A 32 -8.42 19.97 -7.37
CA MET A 32 -8.96 20.20 -6.02
C MET A 32 -8.41 19.18 -5.01
N LEU A 33 -8.34 17.90 -5.37
CA LEU A 33 -7.74 16.87 -4.51
C LEU A 33 -6.27 17.18 -4.21
N VAL A 34 -5.49 17.57 -5.21
CA VAL A 34 -4.08 17.93 -5.04
C VAL A 34 -3.93 19.18 -4.17
N LEU A 35 -4.78 20.19 -4.33
CA LEU A 35 -4.69 21.43 -3.53
C LEU A 35 -5.18 21.25 -2.10
N ILE A 36 -6.29 20.52 -1.89
CA ILE A 36 -6.92 20.37 -0.57
C ILE A 36 -6.23 19.30 0.28
N VAL A 37 -5.83 18.18 -0.33
CA VAL A 37 -5.23 17.05 0.39
C VAL A 37 -3.71 17.00 0.14
N GLY A 38 -3.29 17.11 -1.11
CA GLY A 38 -1.88 16.99 -1.48
C GLY A 38 -1.01 18.12 -0.91
N ALA A 39 -1.40 19.39 -1.11
CA ALA A 39 -0.58 20.53 -0.73
C ALA A 39 -0.33 20.64 0.79
N PRO A 40 -1.33 20.43 1.69
CA PRO A 40 -1.06 20.42 3.12
C PRO A 40 -0.14 19.28 3.55
N VAL A 41 -0.28 18.08 2.98
CA VAL A 41 0.59 16.94 3.26
C VAL A 41 2.02 17.22 2.79
N LEU A 42 2.18 17.74 1.56
CA LEU A 42 3.49 18.11 1.02
C LEU A 42 4.13 19.24 1.83
N ARG A 43 3.36 20.24 2.27
CA ARG A 43 3.84 21.31 3.14
C ARG A 43 4.29 20.77 4.49
N ALA A 44 3.50 19.90 5.13
CA ALA A 44 3.85 19.30 6.41
C ALA A 44 5.13 18.44 6.30
N ALA A 45 5.24 17.65 5.22
CA ALA A 45 6.44 16.87 4.93
C ALA A 45 7.65 17.78 4.68
N TRP A 46 7.48 18.85 3.90
CA TRP A 46 8.54 19.83 3.62
C TRP A 46 9.05 20.47 4.91
N LEU A 47 8.15 21.00 5.74
CA LEU A 47 8.50 21.63 7.02
C LEU A 47 9.26 20.65 7.93
N GLY A 48 8.83 19.39 7.99
CA GLY A 48 9.51 18.35 8.77
C GLY A 48 10.90 17.98 8.24
N LEU A 49 11.04 17.88 6.92
CA LEU A 49 12.33 17.55 6.28
C LEU A 49 13.34 18.69 6.37
N THR A 50 12.88 19.94 6.37
CA THR A 50 13.74 21.13 6.53
C THR A 50 14.07 21.47 7.98
N GLU A 51 13.49 20.76 8.94
CA GLU A 51 13.85 20.91 10.34
C GLU A 51 15.30 20.46 10.56
N ARG A 52 16.07 21.23 11.32
CA ARG A 52 17.51 21.02 11.50
C ARG A 52 17.87 19.60 11.93
N ALA A 53 17.18 19.06 12.93
CA ALA A 53 17.43 17.71 13.43
C ALA A 53 17.19 16.63 12.35
N THR A 54 16.14 16.79 11.55
CA THR A 54 15.82 15.87 10.45
C THR A 54 16.84 16.01 9.31
N ALA A 55 17.19 17.25 8.95
CA ALA A 55 18.19 17.51 7.91
C ALA A 55 19.57 16.94 8.29
N GLU A 56 19.99 17.08 9.55
CA GLU A 56 21.21 16.48 10.08
C GLU A 56 21.17 14.95 9.95
N ALA A 57 20.09 14.31 10.42
CA ALA A 57 19.89 12.86 10.29
C ALA A 57 19.89 12.37 8.83
N LEU A 58 19.33 13.14 7.89
CA LEU A 58 19.31 12.81 6.46
C LEU A 58 20.69 12.94 5.80
N THR A 59 21.64 13.62 6.44
CA THR A 59 23.03 13.73 5.95
C THR A 59 23.99 12.75 6.61
N GLU A 60 23.53 12.00 7.61
CA GLU A 60 24.33 10.96 8.23
C GLU A 60 24.63 9.80 7.27
N PRO A 61 25.79 9.12 7.42
CA PRO A 61 26.13 7.96 6.60
C PRO A 61 25.06 6.86 6.59
N GLY A 62 24.28 6.74 7.68
CA GLY A 62 23.17 5.79 7.79
C GLY A 62 22.01 6.05 6.83
N ALA A 63 21.78 7.31 6.44
CA ALA A 63 20.69 7.69 5.55
C ALA A 63 20.79 7.00 4.18
N ALA A 64 22.02 6.84 3.67
CA ALA A 64 22.26 6.12 2.41
C ALA A 64 21.85 4.65 2.49
N VAL A 65 22.14 3.97 3.61
CA VAL A 65 21.71 2.59 3.83
C VAL A 65 20.19 2.49 3.88
N VAL A 66 19.53 3.37 4.65
CA VAL A 66 18.06 3.39 4.75
C VAL A 66 17.43 3.59 3.37
N ALA A 67 17.97 4.51 2.57
CA ALA A 67 17.50 4.75 1.21
C ALA A 67 17.72 3.55 0.28
N ALA A 68 18.86 2.85 0.40
CA ALA A 68 19.13 1.63 -0.37
C ALA A 68 18.17 0.50 0.01
N VAL A 69 17.95 0.29 1.31
CA VAL A 69 16.98 -0.69 1.84
C VAL A 69 15.56 -0.38 1.34
N ALA A 70 15.15 0.88 1.41
CA ALA A 70 13.85 1.33 0.91
C ALA A 70 13.73 1.09 -0.60
N THR A 71 14.78 1.40 -1.37
CA THR A 71 14.79 1.23 -2.82
C THR A 71 14.71 -0.25 -3.24
N LEU A 72 15.48 -1.12 -2.58
CA LEU A 72 15.39 -2.57 -2.77
C LEU A 72 13.99 -3.10 -2.42
N GLY A 73 13.38 -2.57 -1.36
CA GLY A 73 11.99 -2.84 -1.00
C GLY A 73 11.01 -2.42 -2.10
N VAL A 74 11.15 -1.22 -2.67
CA VAL A 74 10.33 -0.74 -3.79
C VAL A 74 10.47 -1.65 -5.01
N TRP A 75 11.68 -2.07 -5.38
CA TRP A 75 11.89 -3.00 -6.48
C TRP A 75 11.28 -4.39 -6.21
N ALA A 76 11.43 -4.91 -4.98
CA ALA A 76 10.80 -6.16 -4.58
C ALA A 76 9.26 -6.07 -4.65
N VAL A 77 8.68 -4.98 -4.15
CA VAL A 77 7.24 -4.72 -4.23
C VAL A 77 6.78 -4.62 -5.68
N ALA A 78 7.50 -3.90 -6.54
CA ALA A 78 7.17 -3.79 -7.96
C ALA A 78 7.11 -5.16 -8.63
N LEU A 79 8.10 -6.03 -8.39
CA LEU A 79 8.14 -7.41 -8.89
C LEU A 79 6.94 -8.25 -8.40
N VAL A 80 6.57 -8.13 -7.11
CA VAL A 80 5.44 -8.88 -6.55
C VAL A 80 4.10 -8.35 -7.06
N VAL A 81 3.93 -7.03 -7.10
CA VAL A 81 2.71 -6.37 -7.60
C VAL A 81 2.50 -6.69 -9.07
N GLY A 82 3.56 -6.78 -9.88
CA GLY A 82 3.49 -7.16 -11.30
C GLY A 82 2.78 -8.47 -11.55
N ARG A 83 2.92 -9.43 -10.63
CA ARG A 83 2.24 -10.72 -10.73
C ARG A 83 0.72 -10.60 -10.58
N GLU A 84 0.25 -9.74 -9.69
CA GLU A 84 -1.18 -9.59 -9.40
C GLU A 84 -1.84 -8.57 -10.34
N ARG A 85 -1.11 -7.52 -10.70
CA ARG A 85 -1.49 -6.44 -11.59
C ARG A 85 -0.24 -5.86 -12.24
N GLY A 86 0.09 -6.31 -13.45
CA GLY A 86 1.22 -5.79 -14.21
C GLY A 86 0.89 -4.53 -15.03
N PRO A 87 1.87 -3.84 -15.62
CA PRO A 87 1.63 -2.62 -16.40
C PRO A 87 0.98 -2.89 -17.78
N ALA A 88 1.03 -4.12 -18.31
CA ALA A 88 0.48 -4.48 -19.62
C ALA A 88 -1.02 -4.86 -19.58
N VAL A 89 -1.85 -4.04 -18.94
CA VAL A 89 -3.30 -4.29 -18.81
C VAL A 89 -4.12 -3.41 -19.74
N ALA A 90 -5.20 -3.97 -20.27
CA ALA A 90 -6.22 -3.29 -21.06
C ALA A 90 -7.62 -3.62 -20.52
N PRO A 91 -8.69 -2.93 -20.94
CA PRO A 91 -10.05 -3.34 -20.61
C PRO A 91 -10.31 -4.79 -21.02
N PRO A 92 -11.07 -5.61 -20.27
CA PRO A 92 -11.13 -7.06 -20.44
C PRO A 92 -11.49 -7.51 -21.86
N PHE A 93 -12.53 -6.90 -22.45
CA PHE A 93 -12.94 -7.19 -23.83
C PHE A 93 -11.85 -6.83 -24.84
N LEU A 94 -11.22 -5.67 -24.69
CA LEU A 94 -10.14 -5.23 -25.58
C LEU A 94 -8.89 -6.11 -25.43
N ALA A 95 -8.56 -6.52 -24.20
CA ALA A 95 -7.48 -7.45 -23.93
C ALA A 95 -7.75 -8.80 -24.63
N HIS A 96 -8.95 -9.36 -24.48
CA HIS A 96 -9.36 -10.59 -25.14
C HIS A 96 -9.27 -10.49 -26.67
N ALA A 97 -9.86 -9.44 -27.26
CA ALA A 97 -9.88 -9.24 -28.72
C ALA A 97 -8.48 -9.01 -29.31
N LEU A 98 -7.58 -8.32 -28.59
CA LEU A 98 -6.21 -8.10 -29.06
C LEU A 98 -5.32 -9.34 -28.88
N LEU A 99 -5.53 -10.11 -27.81
CA LEU A 99 -4.79 -11.35 -27.56
C LEU A 99 -5.21 -12.51 -28.46
N SER A 100 -6.45 -12.51 -28.97
CA SER A 100 -6.92 -13.50 -29.97
C SER A 100 -6.54 -13.15 -31.41
N SER A 101 -5.98 -11.97 -31.65
CA SER A 101 -5.51 -11.53 -32.97
C SER A 101 -4.11 -12.05 -33.32
N ASP A 102 -3.72 -11.91 -34.59
CA ASP A 102 -2.36 -12.19 -35.11
C ASP A 102 -1.31 -11.13 -34.69
N LEU A 103 -1.70 -10.09 -33.94
CA LEU A 103 -0.82 -9.01 -33.55
C LEU A 103 0.17 -9.45 -32.46
N ARG A 104 1.45 -9.12 -32.66
CA ARG A 104 2.48 -9.35 -31.64
C ARG A 104 2.18 -8.58 -30.36
N ARG A 105 2.29 -9.25 -29.21
CA ARG A 105 2.00 -8.69 -27.88
C ARG A 105 2.79 -7.42 -27.58
N ARG A 106 4.07 -7.38 -27.97
CA ARG A 106 4.88 -6.14 -27.87
C ARG A 106 4.29 -4.95 -28.62
N VAL A 107 3.55 -5.13 -29.71
CA VAL A 107 2.93 -4.01 -30.43
C VAL A 107 1.66 -3.57 -29.72
N VAL A 108 0.89 -4.55 -29.24
CA VAL A 108 -0.37 -4.35 -28.51
C VAL A 108 -0.13 -3.60 -27.20
N PHE A 109 0.73 -4.12 -26.32
CA PHE A 109 0.84 -3.64 -24.94
C PHE A 109 1.97 -2.65 -24.68
N ARG A 110 2.83 -2.35 -25.67
CA ARG A 110 3.96 -1.41 -25.49
C ARG A 110 3.53 -0.07 -24.93
N ALA A 111 2.46 0.54 -25.45
CA ALA A 111 2.01 1.85 -24.97
C ALA A 111 1.64 1.85 -23.48
N ALA A 112 0.93 0.80 -23.02
CA ALA A 112 0.53 0.67 -21.62
C ALA A 112 1.77 0.41 -20.73
N ALA A 113 2.64 -0.51 -21.14
CA ALA A 113 3.87 -0.81 -20.41
C ALA A 113 4.82 0.40 -20.34
N THR A 114 5.02 1.12 -21.45
CA THR A 114 5.85 2.33 -21.46
C THR A 114 5.25 3.43 -20.60
N ALA A 115 3.93 3.61 -20.62
CA ALA A 115 3.28 4.59 -19.75
C ALA A 115 3.49 4.23 -18.27
N GLY A 116 3.35 2.96 -17.90
CA GLY A 116 3.65 2.48 -16.54
C GLY A 116 5.09 2.75 -16.11
N ILE A 117 6.07 2.43 -16.98
CA ILE A 117 7.50 2.67 -16.71
C ILE A 117 7.81 4.17 -16.59
N VAL A 118 7.27 4.99 -17.49
CA VAL A 118 7.46 6.45 -17.46
C VAL A 118 6.86 7.05 -16.20
N VAL A 119 5.65 6.65 -15.81
CA VAL A 119 5.01 7.12 -14.56
C VAL A 119 5.86 6.73 -13.35
N ALA A 120 6.35 5.49 -13.28
CA ALA A 120 7.22 5.04 -12.20
C ALA A 120 8.54 5.84 -12.14
N ALA A 121 9.17 6.09 -13.30
CA ALA A 121 10.38 6.90 -13.41
C ALA A 121 10.14 8.35 -12.96
N LEU A 122 9.09 9.00 -13.46
CA LEU A 122 8.75 10.38 -13.10
C LEU A 122 8.41 10.50 -11.61
N LEU A 123 7.71 9.51 -11.04
CA LEU A 123 7.43 9.48 -9.60
C LEU A 123 8.72 9.35 -8.78
N GLY A 124 9.63 8.47 -9.18
CA GLY A 124 10.95 8.35 -8.54
C GLY A 124 11.75 9.65 -8.59
N ALA A 125 11.76 10.32 -9.75
CA ALA A 125 12.40 11.62 -9.92
C ALA A 125 11.75 12.70 -9.04
N ALA A 126 10.41 12.75 -8.96
CA ALA A 126 9.68 13.72 -8.16
C ALA A 126 9.97 13.54 -6.66
N ILE A 127 9.96 12.30 -6.15
CA ILE A 127 10.28 11.99 -4.75
C ILE A 127 11.74 12.39 -4.44
N ALA A 128 12.69 11.99 -5.29
CA ALA A 128 14.10 12.34 -5.09
C ALA A 128 14.33 13.85 -5.16
N THR A 129 13.67 14.56 -6.09
CA THR A 129 13.76 16.02 -6.19
C THR A 129 13.19 16.69 -4.95
N PHE A 130 12.04 16.24 -4.45
CA PHE A 130 11.42 16.79 -3.24
C PHE A 130 12.33 16.60 -2.01
N LEU A 131 12.83 15.38 -1.78
CA LEU A 131 13.74 15.08 -0.67
C LEU A 131 15.07 15.83 -0.82
N GLY A 132 15.66 15.82 -2.01
CA GLY A 132 16.93 16.50 -2.28
C GLY A 132 16.81 18.02 -2.15
N ALA A 133 15.72 18.62 -2.61
CA ALA A 133 15.46 20.04 -2.46
C ALA A 133 15.28 20.44 -0.98
N ALA A 134 14.66 19.60 -0.16
CA ALA A 134 14.54 19.84 1.27
C ALA A 134 15.92 19.84 1.96
N VAL A 135 16.78 18.85 1.66
CA VAL A 135 18.16 18.78 2.19
C VAL A 135 19.06 19.90 1.63
N ALA A 136 18.82 20.36 0.40
CA ALA A 136 19.54 21.53 -0.14
C ALA A 136 19.08 22.84 0.53
N ALA A 137 17.77 22.96 0.84
CA ALA A 137 17.21 24.13 1.51
C ALA A 137 17.73 24.30 2.94
N SER A 138 18.16 23.22 3.61
CA SER A 138 18.84 23.29 4.91
C SER A 138 20.31 23.72 4.80
N GLY A 139 20.84 23.92 3.59
CA GLY A 139 22.24 24.29 3.35
C GLY A 139 23.22 23.10 3.42
N SER A 140 22.74 21.86 3.54
CA SER A 140 23.59 20.69 3.77
C SER A 140 24.23 20.15 2.50
N VAL A 141 23.63 20.41 1.32
CA VAL A 141 24.15 20.00 0.00
C VAL A 141 23.93 21.11 -1.04
N PRO A 142 24.77 21.21 -2.07
CA PRO A 142 24.59 22.20 -3.13
C PRO A 142 23.37 21.87 -4.01
N ALA A 143 22.73 22.90 -4.59
CA ALA A 143 21.57 22.73 -5.47
C ALA A 143 21.85 21.81 -6.70
N SER A 144 23.10 21.77 -7.18
CA SER A 144 23.52 20.85 -8.25
C SER A 144 23.41 19.37 -7.86
N ALA A 145 23.57 19.03 -6.57
CA ALA A 145 23.43 17.66 -6.08
C ALA A 145 21.97 17.17 -6.19
N VAL A 146 20.99 18.09 -6.14
CA VAL A 146 19.57 17.79 -6.32
C VAL A 146 19.30 17.26 -7.73
N VAL A 147 19.94 17.83 -8.75
CA VAL A 147 19.81 17.36 -10.13
C VAL A 147 20.35 15.93 -10.26
N GLY A 148 21.54 15.65 -9.73
CA GLY A 148 22.11 14.30 -9.73
C GLY A 148 21.26 13.30 -8.93
N PHE A 149 20.61 13.74 -7.86
CA PHE A 149 19.70 12.89 -7.10
C PHE A 149 18.36 12.65 -7.84
N ALA A 150 17.81 13.67 -8.49
CA ALA A 150 16.62 13.54 -9.34
C ALA A 150 16.84 12.55 -10.49
N VAL A 151 18.01 12.58 -11.14
CA VAL A 151 18.40 11.61 -12.18
C VAL A 151 18.45 10.19 -11.60
N ARG A 152 19.04 9.99 -10.41
CA ARG A 152 19.06 8.67 -9.75
C ARG A 152 17.66 8.20 -9.39
N GLY A 153 16.80 9.08 -8.88
CA GLY A 153 15.39 8.80 -8.64
C GLY A 153 14.63 8.37 -9.91
N LEU A 154 14.89 9.04 -11.03
CA LEU A 154 14.35 8.67 -12.35
C LEU A 154 14.76 7.23 -12.74
N LEU A 155 16.04 6.91 -12.60
CA LEU A 155 16.59 5.59 -12.94
C LEU A 155 16.04 4.50 -12.01
N ILE A 156 15.98 4.76 -10.71
CA ILE A 156 15.39 3.86 -9.71
C ILE A 156 13.92 3.56 -10.05
N GLY A 157 13.16 4.60 -10.40
CA GLY A 157 11.75 4.46 -10.82
C GLY A 157 11.60 3.70 -12.15
N ALA A 158 12.52 3.90 -13.10
CA ALA A 158 12.54 3.13 -14.35
C ALA A 158 12.81 1.64 -14.09
N VAL A 159 13.79 1.32 -13.23
CA VAL A 159 14.07 -0.06 -12.80
C VAL A 159 12.85 -0.66 -12.08
N ALA A 160 12.17 0.10 -11.22
CA ALA A 160 10.93 -0.34 -10.59
C ALA A 160 9.84 -0.63 -11.64
N GLY A 161 9.66 0.23 -12.63
CA GLY A 161 8.71 0.03 -13.73
C GLY A 161 9.01 -1.21 -14.59
N VAL A 162 10.29 -1.48 -14.87
CA VAL A 162 10.71 -2.70 -15.57
C VAL A 162 10.53 -3.93 -14.68
N GLY A 163 10.87 -3.85 -13.39
CA GLY A 163 10.62 -4.90 -12.41
C GLY A 163 9.13 -5.22 -12.30
N TRP A 164 8.29 -4.21 -12.37
CA TRP A 164 6.83 -4.36 -12.42
C TRP A 164 6.36 -5.18 -13.63
N LEU A 165 6.91 -4.90 -14.82
CA LEU A 165 6.65 -5.71 -16.02
C LEU A 165 7.27 -7.11 -15.94
N LEU A 166 8.46 -7.26 -15.38
CA LEU A 166 9.12 -8.55 -15.19
C LEU A 166 8.30 -9.46 -14.27
N GLY A 167 7.72 -8.91 -13.21
CA GLY A 167 6.80 -9.62 -12.32
C GLY A 167 5.55 -10.15 -13.03
N GLU A 168 5.03 -9.39 -14.00
CA GLU A 168 3.91 -9.80 -14.86
C GLU A 168 4.31 -10.90 -15.84
N ALA A 169 5.42 -10.70 -16.55
CA ALA A 169 5.87 -11.60 -17.60
C ALA A 169 6.43 -12.93 -17.05
N MET A 170 7.08 -12.89 -15.89
CA MET A 170 7.77 -14.04 -15.30
C MET A 170 7.51 -14.14 -13.79
N PRO A 171 6.28 -14.45 -13.34
CA PRO A 171 5.88 -14.45 -11.93
C PRO A 171 6.79 -15.19 -10.95
N ARG A 172 7.35 -16.34 -11.37
CA ARG A 172 8.22 -17.18 -10.53
C ARG A 172 9.59 -16.53 -10.34
N ILE A 173 10.16 -16.01 -11.43
CA ILE A 173 11.44 -15.30 -11.39
C ILE A 173 11.29 -13.98 -10.65
N GLY A 174 10.20 -13.25 -10.88
CA GLY A 174 9.88 -12.02 -10.16
C GLY A 174 9.81 -12.25 -8.65
N LEU A 175 9.18 -13.33 -8.20
CA LEU A 175 9.14 -13.69 -6.78
C LEU A 175 10.51 -14.04 -6.22
N ALA A 176 11.30 -14.86 -6.93
CA ALA A 176 12.66 -15.21 -6.51
C ALA A 176 13.54 -13.96 -6.39
N ALA A 177 13.53 -13.09 -7.41
CA ALA A 177 14.24 -11.81 -7.40
C ALA A 177 13.77 -10.92 -6.25
N ALA A 178 12.47 -10.79 -6.00
CA ALA A 178 11.94 -10.02 -4.88
C ALA A 178 12.43 -10.56 -3.54
N THR A 179 12.45 -11.89 -3.34
CA THR A 179 12.98 -12.49 -2.12
C THR A 179 14.48 -12.23 -1.95
N THR A 180 15.26 -12.28 -3.04
CA THR A 180 16.68 -11.95 -3.02
C THR A 180 16.91 -10.49 -2.66
N LEU A 181 16.17 -9.56 -3.26
CA LEU A 181 16.28 -8.12 -2.95
C LEU A 181 15.93 -7.83 -1.48
N LEU A 182 14.88 -8.48 -0.94
CA LEU A 182 14.52 -8.35 0.48
C LEU A 182 15.59 -8.95 1.40
N ALA A 183 16.16 -10.10 1.05
CA ALA A 183 17.26 -10.69 1.83
C ALA A 183 18.48 -9.77 1.85
N VAL A 184 18.86 -9.19 0.71
CA VAL A 184 19.94 -8.18 0.61
C VAL A 184 19.60 -6.95 1.44
N ALA A 185 18.35 -6.45 1.38
CA ALA A 185 17.92 -5.31 2.18
C ALA A 185 18.03 -5.59 3.69
N VAL A 186 17.64 -6.78 4.16
CA VAL A 186 17.79 -7.20 5.56
C VAL A 186 19.26 -7.30 5.96
N LEU A 187 20.12 -7.86 5.10
CA LEU A 187 21.55 -7.95 5.35
C LEU A 187 22.20 -6.55 5.42
N LEU A 188 21.84 -5.64 4.51
CA LEU A 188 22.31 -4.25 4.53
C LEU A 188 21.87 -3.53 5.82
N ALA A 189 20.60 -3.67 6.21
CA ALA A 189 20.10 -3.08 7.45
C ALA A 189 20.81 -3.63 8.69
N GLY A 190 21.06 -4.95 8.74
CA GLY A 190 21.73 -5.60 9.87
C GLY A 190 23.23 -5.32 9.98
N THR A 191 23.91 -5.02 8.87
CA THR A 191 25.35 -4.71 8.85
C THR A 191 25.65 -3.23 9.09
N ALA A 192 24.76 -2.34 8.70
CA ALA A 192 24.91 -0.90 8.91
C ALA A 192 24.96 -0.50 10.38
N SER A 193 24.28 -1.24 11.27
CA SER A 193 24.36 -1.05 12.72
C SER A 193 25.74 -1.39 13.31
N ARG A 194 26.61 -2.09 12.56
CA ARG A 194 27.92 -2.54 13.02
C ARG A 194 29.10 -1.88 12.29
N THR A 195 28.94 -1.54 11.00
CA THR A 195 30.05 -1.09 10.13
C THR A 195 29.56 -0.18 8.99
N ALA A 196 28.90 0.95 9.30
CA ALA A 196 28.36 1.88 8.30
C ALA A 196 29.37 2.27 7.20
N ALA A 197 30.65 2.46 7.55
CA ALA A 197 31.72 2.79 6.60
C ALA A 197 32.00 1.68 5.58
N ALA A 198 31.88 0.40 5.96
CA ALA A 198 32.12 -0.73 5.07
C ALA A 198 30.97 -0.93 4.06
N VAL A 199 29.76 -0.47 4.41
CA VAL A 199 28.55 -0.65 3.59
C VAL A 199 28.26 0.58 2.71
N ALA A 200 28.80 1.75 3.06
CA ALA A 200 28.59 3.01 2.35
C ALA A 200 28.78 2.94 0.81
N PRO A 201 29.81 2.27 0.26
CA PRO A 201 29.97 2.15 -1.20
C PRO A 201 28.81 1.40 -1.89
N PHE A 202 28.16 0.50 -1.16
CA PHE A 202 27.06 -0.32 -1.67
C PHE A 202 25.69 0.33 -1.52
N SER A 203 25.60 1.53 -0.92
CA SER A 203 24.35 2.25 -0.67
C SER A 203 24.34 3.69 -1.18
N ALA A 204 25.51 4.27 -1.49
CA ALA A 204 25.66 5.65 -1.99
C ALA A 204 24.84 5.95 -3.26
N TRP A 205 24.58 4.93 -4.09
CA TRP A 205 23.74 5.05 -5.28
C TRP A 205 22.29 5.45 -4.99
N ALA A 206 21.79 5.17 -3.79
CA ALA A 206 20.40 5.38 -3.42
C ALA A 206 20.12 6.75 -2.77
N TRP A 207 21.14 7.55 -2.45
CA TRP A 207 20.96 8.77 -1.65
C TRP A 207 21.74 9.99 -2.10
N ILE A 208 21.31 11.18 -1.66
CA ILE A 208 21.99 12.43 -1.96
C ILE A 208 23.29 12.56 -1.16
N GLY A 209 24.32 13.15 -1.78
CA GLY A 209 25.62 13.39 -1.17
C GLY A 209 26.27 14.64 -1.75
N PRO A 210 27.29 15.19 -1.07
CA PRO A 210 27.93 16.45 -1.47
C PRO A 210 28.73 16.33 -2.78
N ARG A 211 29.13 15.11 -3.16
CA ARG A 211 29.83 14.82 -4.42
C ARG A 211 28.98 13.91 -5.28
N PRO A 212 28.87 14.17 -6.60
CA PRO A 212 28.17 13.28 -7.50
C PRO A 212 28.91 11.94 -7.60
N ASP A 213 28.23 10.85 -7.28
CA ASP A 213 28.73 9.49 -7.53
C ASP A 213 28.38 9.09 -8.97
N ALA A 214 29.27 9.49 -9.88
CA ALA A 214 29.11 9.20 -11.31
C ALA A 214 29.10 7.69 -11.60
N ALA A 215 29.93 6.91 -10.90
CA ALA A 215 30.03 5.47 -11.11
C ALA A 215 28.72 4.76 -10.74
N ALA A 216 28.16 5.05 -9.55
CA ALA A 216 26.86 4.54 -9.13
C ALA A 216 25.74 4.92 -10.10
N THR A 217 25.74 6.17 -10.57
CA THR A 217 24.74 6.67 -11.52
C THR A 217 24.86 5.94 -12.86
N VAL A 218 26.08 5.69 -13.35
CA VAL A 218 26.33 4.92 -14.57
C VAL A 218 25.85 3.48 -14.41
N VAL A 219 26.12 2.82 -13.29
CA VAL A 219 25.62 1.45 -13.04
C VAL A 219 24.09 1.41 -13.04
N LEU A 220 23.42 2.33 -12.34
CA LEU A 220 21.96 2.45 -12.36
C LEU A 220 21.43 2.72 -13.78
N ALA A 221 22.11 3.58 -14.54
CA ALA A 221 21.74 3.88 -15.92
C ALA A 221 21.86 2.65 -16.82
N VAL A 222 22.95 1.88 -16.70
CA VAL A 222 23.14 0.62 -17.42
C VAL A 222 22.04 -0.39 -17.07
N VAL A 223 21.73 -0.58 -15.78
CA VAL A 223 20.65 -1.49 -15.35
C VAL A 223 19.30 -1.05 -15.90
N ALA A 224 18.98 0.24 -15.83
CA ALA A 224 17.73 0.79 -16.38
C ALA A 224 17.66 0.61 -17.90
N LEU A 225 18.74 0.92 -18.63
CA LEU A 225 18.81 0.78 -20.09
C LEU A 225 18.68 -0.68 -20.54
N VAL A 226 19.39 -1.61 -19.88
CA VAL A 226 19.26 -3.05 -20.13
C VAL A 226 17.82 -3.52 -19.86
N GLY A 227 17.22 -3.06 -18.76
CA GLY A 227 15.84 -3.35 -18.43
C GLY A 227 14.84 -2.84 -19.48
N ILE A 228 15.01 -1.59 -19.93
CA ILE A 228 14.20 -0.98 -20.98
C ILE A 228 14.37 -1.72 -22.31
N ALA A 229 15.60 -2.11 -22.66
CA ALA A 229 15.89 -2.91 -23.85
C ALA A 229 15.24 -4.30 -23.80
N ALA A 230 15.05 -4.87 -22.61
CA ALA A 230 14.36 -6.14 -22.41
C ALA A 230 12.83 -6.06 -22.51
N VAL A 231 12.22 -4.86 -22.45
CA VAL A 231 10.74 -4.67 -22.46
C VAL A 231 10.06 -5.39 -23.62
N PRO A 232 10.51 -5.32 -24.89
CA PRO A 232 9.85 -6.04 -25.98
C PRO A 232 9.83 -7.56 -25.77
N ALA A 233 10.93 -8.14 -25.28
CA ALA A 233 11.02 -9.57 -25.00
C ALA A 233 10.16 -9.98 -23.80
N LEU A 234 10.09 -9.13 -22.77
CA LEU A 234 9.19 -9.35 -21.62
C LEU A 234 7.72 -9.31 -22.06
N LEU A 235 7.34 -8.35 -22.92
CA LEU A 235 5.99 -8.26 -23.46
C LEU A 235 5.61 -9.44 -24.36
N ASP A 236 6.56 -10.00 -25.11
CA ASP A 236 6.31 -11.20 -25.91
C ASP A 236 6.21 -12.47 -25.03
N ARG A 237 6.76 -12.44 -23.80
CA ARG A 237 6.67 -13.51 -22.80
C ARG A 237 5.44 -13.43 -21.89
N THR A 238 4.70 -12.32 -21.87
CA THR A 238 3.49 -12.23 -21.03
C THR A 238 2.50 -13.30 -21.46
N ASP A 239 1.89 -13.99 -20.50
CA ASP A 239 0.88 -15.00 -20.78
C ASP A 239 -0.50 -14.34 -21.00
N GLY A 240 -1.23 -14.81 -22.02
CA GLY A 240 -2.49 -14.18 -22.43
C GLY A 240 -3.60 -14.43 -21.41
N ALA A 241 -3.62 -15.62 -20.81
CA ALA A 241 -4.55 -15.94 -19.74
C ALA A 241 -4.30 -15.07 -18.51
N THR A 242 -3.03 -14.85 -18.15
CA THR A 242 -2.61 -13.94 -17.08
C THR A 242 -3.08 -12.51 -17.32
N VAL A 243 -2.78 -11.92 -18.49
CA VAL A 243 -3.20 -10.55 -18.83
C VAL A 243 -4.72 -10.40 -18.81
N THR A 244 -5.45 -11.38 -19.34
CA THR A 244 -6.94 -11.37 -19.35
C THR A 244 -7.48 -11.44 -17.92
N ALA A 245 -6.93 -12.30 -17.07
CA ALA A 245 -7.34 -12.43 -15.68
C ALA A 245 -7.01 -11.16 -14.86
N GLN A 246 -5.84 -10.56 -15.07
CA GLN A 246 -5.47 -9.28 -14.46
C GLN A 246 -6.39 -8.14 -14.93
N SER A 247 -6.73 -8.13 -16.21
CA SER A 247 -7.65 -7.15 -16.81
C SER A 247 -9.05 -7.25 -16.21
N ALA A 248 -9.60 -8.47 -16.11
CA ALA A 248 -10.90 -8.71 -15.50
C ALA A 248 -10.94 -8.31 -14.02
N ARG A 249 -9.90 -8.66 -13.24
CA ARG A 249 -9.79 -8.24 -11.84
C ARG A 249 -9.70 -6.72 -11.71
N TRP A 250 -8.91 -6.07 -12.55
CA TRP A 250 -8.78 -4.61 -12.52
C TRP A 250 -10.09 -3.91 -12.87
N ASP A 251 -10.84 -4.40 -13.85
CA ASP A 251 -12.15 -3.84 -14.22
C ASP A 251 -13.16 -3.98 -13.06
N ALA A 252 -13.18 -5.14 -12.39
CA ALA A 252 -13.99 -5.35 -11.18
C ALA A 252 -13.59 -4.39 -10.04
N VAL A 253 -12.29 -4.21 -9.80
CA VAL A 253 -11.76 -3.27 -8.79
C VAL A 253 -12.17 -1.84 -9.12
N VAL A 254 -12.06 -1.42 -10.38
CA VAL A 254 -12.50 -0.09 -10.82
C VAL A 254 -14.00 0.08 -10.63
N ALA A 255 -14.80 -0.93 -10.96
CA ALA A 255 -16.26 -0.90 -10.76
C ALA A 255 -16.64 -0.74 -9.28
N HIS A 256 -16.06 -1.57 -8.40
CA HIS A 256 -16.26 -1.47 -6.95
C HIS A 256 -15.75 -0.15 -6.37
N THR A 257 -14.60 0.33 -6.83
CA THR A 257 -14.03 1.62 -6.41
C THR A 257 -14.93 2.78 -6.82
N ALA A 258 -15.53 2.73 -8.03
CA ALA A 258 -16.44 3.75 -8.51
C ALA A 258 -17.72 3.84 -7.67
N THR A 259 -18.15 2.73 -7.06
CA THR A 259 -19.26 2.69 -6.10
C THR A 259 -18.81 2.85 -4.65
N LEU A 260 -17.51 3.16 -4.42
CA LEU A 260 -16.89 3.31 -3.10
C LEU A 260 -17.02 2.05 -2.21
N ASP A 261 -17.12 0.87 -2.83
CA ASP A 261 -17.09 -0.43 -2.15
C ASP A 261 -15.66 -0.96 -2.11
N PHE A 262 -14.83 -0.36 -1.25
CA PHE A 262 -13.42 -0.73 -1.11
C PHE A 262 -13.24 -2.14 -0.55
N ASP A 263 -14.20 -2.64 0.22
CA ASP A 263 -14.18 -4.01 0.72
C ASP A 263 -14.31 -4.99 -0.44
N ALA A 264 -15.29 -4.84 -1.34
CA ALA A 264 -15.39 -5.68 -2.53
C ALA A 264 -14.20 -5.51 -3.49
N ALA A 265 -13.66 -4.29 -3.61
CA ALA A 265 -12.44 -4.03 -4.41
C ALA A 265 -11.24 -4.83 -3.87
N THR A 266 -11.02 -4.84 -2.55
CA THR A 266 -9.93 -5.64 -1.94
C THR A 266 -10.20 -7.15 -2.01
N GLN A 267 -11.47 -7.57 -1.93
CA GLN A 267 -11.87 -8.97 -2.08
C GLN A 267 -11.55 -9.51 -3.49
N SER A 268 -11.60 -8.67 -4.52
CA SER A 268 -11.24 -9.02 -5.90
C SER A 268 -9.78 -9.46 -6.08
N TYR A 269 -8.89 -9.10 -5.14
CA TYR A 269 -7.48 -9.52 -5.11
C TYR A 269 -7.21 -10.67 -4.14
N GLN A 270 -8.23 -11.36 -3.63
CA GLN A 270 -8.00 -12.47 -2.72
C GLN A 270 -7.31 -13.65 -3.42
N ALA A 271 -6.12 -13.97 -2.94
CA ALA A 271 -5.39 -15.17 -3.34
C ALA A 271 -6.17 -16.43 -2.96
N ARG A 272 -6.26 -17.37 -3.92
CA ARG A 272 -6.80 -18.71 -3.66
C ARG A 272 -5.90 -19.45 -2.65
N PRO A 273 -6.47 -20.28 -1.75
CA PRO A 273 -5.67 -21.11 -0.84
C PRO A 273 -4.65 -21.97 -1.60
N ALA A 274 -3.37 -21.75 -1.33
CA ALA A 274 -2.27 -22.39 -2.05
C ALA A 274 -1.64 -23.55 -1.28
N SER A 275 -1.64 -23.47 0.06
CA SER A 275 -1.02 -24.46 0.97
C SER A 275 -2.04 -24.98 1.98
N GLY A 276 -1.65 -25.97 2.79
CA GLY A 276 -2.39 -26.34 4.00
C GLY A 276 -3.79 -26.95 3.77
N ARG A 277 -4.06 -27.52 2.59
CA ARG A 277 -5.35 -28.17 2.26
C ARG A 277 -5.71 -29.31 3.23
N ARG A 278 -4.68 -30.01 3.74
CA ARG A 278 -4.83 -31.12 4.70
C ARG A 278 -4.86 -30.68 6.17
N TRP A 279 -4.59 -29.41 6.46
CA TRP A 279 -4.63 -28.92 7.84
C TRP A 279 -6.07 -28.87 8.33
N ARG A 280 -6.33 -29.52 9.47
CA ARG A 280 -7.65 -29.51 10.10
C ARG A 280 -7.89 -28.14 10.73
N ALA A 281 -8.81 -27.38 10.15
CA ALA A 281 -9.26 -26.10 10.69
C ALA A 281 -10.32 -26.26 11.79
N VAL A 282 -11.00 -27.42 11.81
CA VAL A 282 -11.98 -27.80 12.83
C VAL A 282 -11.37 -28.95 13.63
N PRO A 283 -11.08 -28.76 14.93
CA PRO A 283 -10.66 -29.85 15.79
C PRO A 283 -11.82 -30.86 15.92
N GLY A 284 -11.50 -32.16 15.96
CA GLY A 284 -12.52 -33.18 16.25
C GLY A 284 -12.98 -33.14 17.71
N GLY A 285 -14.23 -33.54 17.98
CA GLY A 285 -14.83 -33.60 19.32
C GLY A 285 -15.48 -32.29 19.78
N ALA A 286 -15.90 -32.24 21.05
CA ALA A 286 -16.48 -31.06 21.72
C ALA A 286 -15.41 -30.01 22.05
N ALA A 287 -14.76 -29.46 21.03
CA ALA A 287 -13.72 -28.47 21.22
C ALA A 287 -14.32 -27.14 21.71
N HIS A 288 -13.67 -26.53 22.71
CA HIS A 288 -14.06 -25.22 23.24
C HIS A 288 -14.13 -24.16 22.11
N PRO A 289 -15.17 -23.31 22.06
CA PRO A 289 -15.43 -22.37 20.95
C PRO A 289 -14.25 -21.43 20.67
N VAL A 290 -13.55 -20.98 21.72
CA VAL A 290 -12.32 -20.17 21.60
C VAL A 290 -11.26 -20.88 20.75
N ARG A 291 -10.98 -22.15 21.06
CA ARG A 291 -9.96 -22.93 20.35
C ARG A 291 -10.35 -23.16 18.90
N LEU A 292 -11.63 -23.42 18.65
CA LEU A 292 -12.16 -23.62 17.30
C LEU A 292 -11.97 -22.37 16.43
N VAL A 293 -12.36 -21.19 16.94
CA VAL A 293 -12.26 -19.93 16.20
C VAL A 293 -10.80 -19.54 15.95
N LEU A 294 -9.95 -19.61 16.97
CA LEU A 294 -8.53 -19.28 16.84
C LEU A 294 -7.82 -20.20 15.86
N LEU A 295 -8.05 -21.52 15.95
CA LEU A 295 -7.43 -22.47 15.02
C LEU A 295 -7.90 -22.23 13.58
N ARG A 296 -9.20 -21.93 13.38
CA ARG A 296 -9.75 -21.59 12.08
C ARG A 296 -9.09 -20.36 11.48
N ASP A 297 -8.89 -19.30 12.26
CA ASP A 297 -8.28 -18.06 11.78
C ASP A 297 -6.79 -18.24 11.46
N VAL A 298 -6.04 -18.91 12.34
CA VAL A 298 -4.63 -19.24 12.12
C VAL A 298 -4.45 -20.10 10.88
N VAL A 299 -5.20 -21.20 10.75
CA VAL A 299 -5.16 -22.09 9.59
C VAL A 299 -5.62 -21.34 8.33
N GLY A 300 -6.64 -20.50 8.43
CA GLY A 300 -7.15 -19.68 7.33
C GLY A 300 -6.09 -18.72 6.79
N ALA A 301 -5.37 -18.04 7.67
CA ALA A 301 -4.25 -17.16 7.31
C ALA A 301 -3.08 -17.93 6.70
N ALA A 302 -2.69 -19.05 7.32
CA ALA A 302 -1.53 -19.83 6.90
C ALA A 302 -1.74 -20.61 5.59
N ARG A 303 -2.99 -20.83 5.16
CA ARG A 303 -3.34 -21.34 3.81
C ARG A 303 -3.09 -20.33 2.68
N THR A 304 -2.84 -19.05 3.00
CA THR A 304 -2.50 -17.98 2.05
C THR A 304 -1.16 -17.33 2.43
N PRO A 305 -0.04 -18.07 2.31
CA PRO A 305 1.24 -17.67 2.88
C PRO A 305 1.74 -16.33 2.33
N ALA A 306 1.59 -16.09 1.02
CA ALA A 306 2.00 -14.82 0.42
C ALA A 306 1.27 -13.60 1.04
N ARG A 307 -0.03 -13.73 1.35
CA ARG A 307 -0.81 -12.67 2.00
C ARG A 307 -0.42 -12.50 3.46
N LEU A 308 -0.17 -13.61 4.17
CA LEU A 308 0.30 -13.56 5.55
C LEU A 308 1.66 -12.87 5.64
N ILE A 309 2.61 -13.24 4.78
CA ILE A 309 3.94 -12.61 4.71
C ILE A 309 3.80 -11.11 4.39
N ALA A 310 3.03 -10.75 3.36
CA ALA A 310 2.81 -9.34 3.02
C ALA A 310 2.15 -8.55 4.17
N GLY A 311 1.21 -9.18 4.89
CA GLY A 311 0.59 -8.61 6.08
C GLY A 311 1.60 -8.36 7.20
N VAL A 312 2.38 -9.38 7.56
CA VAL A 312 3.45 -9.29 8.58
C VAL A 312 4.48 -8.24 8.19
N LEU A 313 4.96 -8.21 6.95
CA LEU A 313 5.90 -7.20 6.47
C LEU A 313 5.33 -5.78 6.57
N SER A 314 4.03 -5.60 6.27
CA SER A 314 3.36 -4.30 6.40
C SER A 314 3.24 -3.87 7.88
N ILE A 315 2.96 -4.82 8.78
CA ILE A 315 2.90 -4.59 10.24
C ILE A 315 4.30 -4.26 10.79
N THR A 316 5.33 -4.98 10.34
CA THR A 316 6.73 -4.69 10.68
C THR A 316 7.13 -3.29 10.21
N ALA A 317 6.79 -2.92 8.98
CA ALA A 317 7.04 -1.58 8.45
C ALA A 317 6.30 -0.49 9.25
N ALA A 318 5.05 -0.76 9.69
CA ALA A 318 4.33 0.13 10.59
C ALA A 318 5.06 0.30 11.94
N GLY A 319 5.56 -0.78 12.53
CA GLY A 319 6.38 -0.73 13.74
C GLY A 319 7.65 0.09 13.55
N LEU A 320 8.36 -0.08 12.43
CA LEU A 320 9.55 0.71 12.09
C LEU A 320 9.21 2.20 11.97
N LEU A 321 8.11 2.55 11.30
CA LEU A 321 7.66 3.94 11.20
C LEU A 321 7.31 4.54 12.57
N LEU A 322 6.72 3.76 13.49
CA LEU A 322 6.49 4.22 14.87
C LEU A 322 7.81 4.41 15.63
N THR A 323 8.80 3.53 15.45
CA THR A 323 10.13 3.73 16.03
C THR A 323 10.72 5.07 15.58
N VAL A 324 10.66 5.35 14.27
CA VAL A 324 11.16 6.62 13.71
C VAL A 324 10.31 7.81 14.18
N ALA A 325 8.99 7.65 14.28
CA ALA A 325 8.10 8.68 14.80
C ALA A 325 8.44 9.07 16.25
N GLY A 326 8.83 8.09 17.09
CA GLY A 326 9.25 8.35 18.46
C GLY A 326 10.53 9.16 18.61
N ALA A 327 11.36 9.18 17.56
CA ALA A 327 12.55 10.03 17.49
C ALA A 327 12.27 11.39 16.83
N ALA A 328 11.11 11.56 16.20
CA ALA A 328 10.69 12.79 15.54
C ALA A 328 9.82 13.67 16.46
N ALA A 329 9.74 14.96 16.15
CA ALA A 329 8.85 15.90 16.83
C ALA A 329 7.87 16.55 15.83
N GLY A 330 6.80 17.16 16.33
CA GLY A 330 5.90 17.99 15.52
C GLY A 330 5.23 17.28 14.34
N ALA A 331 5.21 17.96 13.18
CA ALA A 331 4.54 17.48 11.97
C ALA A 331 5.09 16.14 11.41
N PRO A 332 6.41 15.88 11.35
CA PRO A 332 6.91 14.59 10.88
C PRO A 332 6.46 13.42 11.76
N ALA A 333 6.40 13.57 13.09
CA ALA A 333 5.88 12.53 13.98
C ALA A 333 4.42 12.18 13.69
N VAL A 334 3.59 13.19 13.42
CA VAL A 334 2.18 13.03 12.99
C VAL A 334 2.09 12.26 11.67
N LEU A 335 2.88 12.64 10.66
CA LEU A 335 2.86 12.01 9.34
C LEU A 335 3.35 10.56 9.39
N LEU A 336 4.43 10.29 10.12
CA LEU A 336 4.98 8.94 10.29
C LEU A 336 4.01 8.03 11.05
N GLY A 337 3.38 8.54 12.11
CA GLY A 337 2.33 7.82 12.83
C GLY A 337 1.11 7.53 11.96
N ALA A 338 0.66 8.49 11.15
CA ALA A 338 -0.43 8.32 10.19
C ALA A 338 -0.11 7.24 9.14
N LEU A 339 1.10 7.27 8.58
CA LEU A 339 1.57 6.25 7.62
C LEU A 339 1.72 4.88 8.28
N ALA A 340 2.21 4.82 9.52
CA ALA A 340 2.27 3.59 10.29
C ALA A 340 0.89 2.96 10.45
N ALA A 341 -0.13 3.74 10.83
CA ALA A 341 -1.50 3.24 10.93
C ALA A 341 -2.09 2.82 9.58
N ALA A 342 -1.79 3.52 8.48
CA ALA A 342 -2.22 3.11 7.14
C ALA A 342 -1.62 1.75 6.74
N LEU A 343 -0.34 1.53 7.01
CA LEU A 343 0.34 0.24 6.80
C LEU A 343 -0.20 -0.85 7.72
N LEU A 344 -0.48 -0.52 8.98
CA LEU A 344 -1.07 -1.44 9.96
C LEU A 344 -2.50 -1.83 9.56
N TRP A 345 -3.30 -0.87 9.08
CA TRP A 345 -4.59 -1.13 8.48
C TRP A 345 -4.41 -2.10 7.30
N ALA A 346 -3.61 -1.77 6.29
CA ALA A 346 -3.39 -2.68 5.16
C ALA A 346 -2.89 -4.08 5.58
N GLY A 347 -1.94 -4.13 6.53
CA GLY A 347 -1.29 -5.35 7.02
C GLY A 347 -2.18 -6.25 7.87
N THR A 348 -3.20 -5.70 8.53
CA THR A 348 -4.21 -6.47 9.28
C THR A 348 -5.24 -7.15 8.38
N ALA A 349 -5.48 -6.65 7.16
CA ALA A 349 -6.52 -7.20 6.28
C ALA A 349 -6.38 -8.71 5.96
N PRO A 350 -5.19 -9.26 5.66
CA PRO A 350 -4.99 -10.70 5.43
C PRO A 350 -5.43 -11.62 6.58
N ILE A 351 -5.28 -11.13 7.82
CA ILE A 351 -5.47 -11.89 9.07
C ILE A 351 -6.82 -11.62 9.74
N SER A 352 -7.59 -10.64 9.26
CA SER A 352 -8.92 -10.28 9.77
C SER A 352 -10.09 -10.87 8.98
N ARG A 353 -9.87 -11.91 8.15
CA ARG A 353 -10.94 -12.50 7.31
C ARG A 353 -12.12 -13.06 8.11
N GLY A 354 -11.87 -13.55 9.32
CA GLY A 354 -12.92 -14.01 10.22
C GLY A 354 -13.98 -12.94 10.50
N LEU A 355 -13.58 -11.67 10.62
CA LEU A 355 -14.50 -10.56 10.88
C LEU A 355 -15.51 -10.34 9.76
N HIS A 356 -15.10 -10.45 8.50
CA HIS A 356 -16.03 -10.35 7.37
C HIS A 356 -16.99 -11.54 7.31
N HIS A 357 -16.49 -12.75 7.59
CA HIS A 357 -17.32 -13.95 7.64
C HIS A 357 -18.40 -13.83 8.72
N VAL A 358 -18.02 -13.41 9.93
CA VAL A 358 -18.98 -13.16 11.02
C VAL A 358 -19.96 -12.06 10.62
N ALA A 359 -19.50 -10.94 10.10
CA ALA A 359 -20.40 -9.85 9.72
C ALA A 359 -21.46 -10.24 8.69
N GLN A 360 -21.17 -11.21 7.83
CA GLN A 360 -22.10 -11.78 6.84
C GLN A 360 -23.06 -12.82 7.45
N VAL A 361 -22.59 -13.60 8.42
CA VAL A 361 -23.32 -14.72 9.03
C VAL A 361 -24.12 -14.32 10.26
N SER A 362 -23.75 -13.24 10.93
CA SER A 362 -24.49 -12.64 12.04
C SER A 362 -25.80 -12.04 11.54
N ARG A 363 -26.83 -12.88 11.44
CA ARG A 363 -28.24 -12.57 11.22
C ARG A 363 -29.08 -13.60 11.95
N ASP A 364 -30.12 -13.14 12.66
CA ASP A 364 -31.27 -13.77 13.35
C ASP A 364 -31.16 -15.17 14.00
N GLN A 365 -30.34 -16.10 13.50
CA GLN A 365 -30.09 -17.42 14.09
C GLN A 365 -28.58 -17.73 14.19
N PRO A 366 -28.06 -18.06 15.39
CA PRO A 366 -26.64 -18.36 15.56
C PRO A 366 -26.28 -19.69 14.90
N LEU A 367 -25.72 -19.65 13.67
CA LEU A 367 -25.32 -20.84 12.90
C LEU A 367 -24.31 -21.75 13.62
N TYR A 368 -23.57 -21.21 14.59
CA TYR A 368 -22.54 -21.93 15.32
C TYR A 368 -22.91 -22.26 16.77
N GLY A 369 -24.15 -21.96 17.19
CA GLY A 369 -24.54 -22.07 18.60
C GLY A 369 -23.78 -21.12 19.54
N ILE A 370 -23.07 -20.14 18.98
CA ILE A 370 -22.34 -19.09 19.69
C ILE A 370 -23.05 -17.76 19.37
N PRO A 371 -23.41 -16.94 20.37
CA PRO A 371 -23.97 -15.62 20.11
C PRO A 371 -23.00 -14.72 19.31
N ASP A 372 -23.55 -13.79 18.55
CA ASP A 372 -22.78 -12.96 17.60
C ASP A 372 -21.69 -12.11 18.26
N GLY A 373 -21.95 -11.56 19.45
CA GLY A 373 -20.99 -10.74 20.18
C GLY A 373 -19.70 -11.50 20.55
N PRO A 374 -19.80 -12.60 21.32
CA PRO A 374 -18.68 -13.49 21.59
C PRO A 374 -17.98 -13.98 20.33
N LEU A 375 -18.73 -14.35 19.28
CA LEU A 375 -18.13 -14.82 18.04
C LEU A 375 -17.29 -13.74 17.35
N LEU A 376 -17.81 -12.50 17.27
CA LEU A 376 -17.07 -11.34 16.75
C LEU A 376 -15.81 -11.07 17.58
N ALA A 377 -15.95 -11.05 18.91
CA ALA A 377 -14.83 -10.83 19.81
C ALA A 377 -13.71 -11.87 19.60
N LEU A 378 -14.06 -13.15 19.47
CA LEU A 378 -13.08 -14.22 19.23
C LEU A 378 -12.31 -14.02 17.90
N HIS A 379 -12.98 -13.55 16.85
CA HIS A 379 -12.35 -13.26 15.56
C HIS A 379 -11.49 -11.97 15.56
N THR A 380 -11.51 -11.17 16.63
CA THR A 380 -10.56 -10.06 16.83
C THR A 380 -9.27 -10.49 17.54
N VAL A 381 -9.27 -11.62 18.26
CA VAL A 381 -8.14 -12.04 19.10
C VAL A 381 -6.90 -12.31 18.26
N PHE A 382 -7.00 -13.16 17.24
CA PHE A 382 -5.87 -13.50 16.38
C PHE A 382 -5.23 -12.27 15.69
N PRO A 383 -5.97 -11.41 14.97
CA PRO A 383 -5.37 -10.25 14.33
C PRO A 383 -4.80 -9.26 15.36
N THR A 384 -5.44 -9.07 16.51
CA THR A 384 -4.93 -8.19 17.57
C THR A 384 -3.61 -8.71 18.15
N VAL A 385 -3.57 -9.97 18.59
CA VAL A 385 -2.36 -10.56 19.20
C VAL A 385 -1.20 -10.51 18.23
N LEU A 386 -1.38 -10.96 16.98
CA LEU A 386 -0.30 -10.97 16.00
C LEU A 386 0.24 -9.55 15.73
N THR A 387 -0.67 -8.58 15.57
CA THR A 387 -0.26 -7.21 15.24
C THR A 387 0.41 -6.52 16.41
N VAL A 388 -0.16 -6.61 17.62
CA VAL A 388 0.44 -6.07 18.86
C VAL A 388 1.82 -6.67 19.10
N VAL A 389 1.99 -7.99 18.98
CA VAL A 389 3.29 -8.63 19.18
C VAL A 389 4.30 -8.10 18.17
N VAL A 390 3.98 -8.12 16.88
CA VAL A 390 4.93 -7.69 15.84
C VAL A 390 5.28 -6.21 15.95
N THR A 391 4.30 -5.31 16.10
CA THR A 391 4.58 -3.87 16.24
C THR A 391 5.37 -3.57 17.50
N SER A 392 4.97 -4.13 18.64
CA SER A 392 5.63 -3.87 19.93
C SER A 392 7.04 -4.43 19.97
N THR A 393 7.29 -5.62 19.41
CA THR A 393 8.65 -6.18 19.29
C THR A 393 9.54 -5.29 18.43
N VAL A 394 9.07 -4.80 17.29
CA VAL A 394 9.85 -3.91 16.42
C VAL A 394 10.17 -2.59 17.12
N VAL A 395 9.19 -1.98 17.79
CA VAL A 395 9.39 -0.73 18.53
C VAL A 395 10.31 -0.92 19.74
N ALA A 396 10.18 -2.03 20.47
CA ALA A 396 11.05 -2.37 21.60
C ALA A 396 12.52 -2.53 21.15
N VAL A 397 12.77 -3.28 20.07
CA VAL A 397 14.12 -3.44 19.50
C VAL A 397 14.68 -2.09 19.01
N GLY A 398 13.82 -1.18 18.58
CA GLY A 398 14.17 0.17 18.16
C GLY A 398 14.35 1.21 19.27
N GLY A 399 14.30 0.83 20.55
CA GLY A 399 14.52 1.73 21.70
C GLY A 399 13.27 2.02 22.55
N GLY A 400 12.08 1.58 22.14
CA GLY A 400 10.90 1.50 23.01
C GLY A 400 10.16 2.80 23.34
N VAL A 401 10.55 3.94 22.77
CA VAL A 401 9.95 5.26 23.10
C VAL A 401 8.42 5.27 22.95
N LEU A 402 7.92 4.70 21.85
CA LEU A 402 6.48 4.61 21.56
C LEU A 402 5.90 3.22 21.87
N LEU A 403 6.47 2.46 22.80
CA LEU A 403 5.98 1.11 23.13
C LEU A 403 4.49 1.07 23.55
N PRO A 404 3.97 2.01 24.37
CA PRO A 404 2.53 2.04 24.69
C PRO A 404 1.66 2.26 23.46
N ALA A 405 2.09 3.15 22.56
CA ALA A 405 1.41 3.41 21.29
C ALA A 405 1.48 2.19 20.35
N ALA A 406 2.61 1.49 20.31
CA ALA A 406 2.80 0.27 19.52
C ALA A 406 1.90 -0.89 19.97
N ALA A 407 1.53 -0.92 21.26
CA ALA A 407 0.58 -1.87 21.81
C ALA A 407 -0.88 -1.42 21.63
N ALA A 408 -1.19 -0.14 21.81
CA ALA A 408 -2.55 0.38 21.76
C ALA A 408 -3.08 0.57 20.32
N LEU A 409 -2.27 1.08 19.40
CA LEU A 409 -2.69 1.39 18.03
C LEU A 409 -3.25 0.17 17.26
N PRO A 410 -2.63 -1.03 17.31
CA PRO A 410 -3.18 -2.21 16.64
C PRO A 410 -4.57 -2.60 17.17
N VAL A 411 -4.84 -2.42 18.46
CA VAL A 411 -6.16 -2.66 19.05
C VAL A 411 -7.20 -1.73 18.42
N VAL A 412 -6.89 -0.44 18.28
CA VAL A 412 -7.77 0.54 17.63
C VAL A 412 -7.98 0.21 16.15
N VAL A 413 -6.92 -0.18 15.43
CA VAL A 413 -7.02 -0.58 14.02
C VAL A 413 -7.90 -1.81 13.84
N VAL A 414 -7.75 -2.83 14.69
CA VAL A 414 -8.60 -4.04 14.63
C VAL A 414 -10.04 -3.72 15.03
N ALA A 415 -10.25 -2.87 16.03
CA ALA A 415 -11.57 -2.39 16.42
C ALA A 415 -12.25 -1.61 15.26
N ALA A 416 -11.53 -0.71 14.60
CA ALA A 416 -12.01 0.00 13.43
C ALA A 416 -12.32 -0.97 12.27
N ARG A 417 -11.54 -2.03 12.08
CA ARG A 417 -11.84 -3.09 11.11
C ARG A 417 -13.10 -3.87 11.46
N ALA A 418 -13.29 -4.26 12.71
CA ALA A 418 -14.51 -4.91 13.17
C ALA A 418 -15.72 -3.99 12.93
N SER A 419 -15.56 -2.70 13.24
CA SER A 419 -16.59 -1.69 12.98
C SER A 419 -16.92 -1.61 11.50
N ASN A 420 -15.90 -1.58 10.63
CA ASN A 420 -16.07 -1.56 9.17
C ASN A 420 -16.82 -2.79 8.66
N ALA A 421 -16.45 -3.98 9.14
CA ALA A 421 -17.12 -5.23 8.78
C ALA A 421 -18.60 -5.20 9.17
N LEU A 422 -18.94 -4.62 10.34
CA LEU A 422 -20.32 -4.53 10.80
C LEU A 422 -21.17 -3.47 10.10
N ARG A 423 -20.56 -2.51 9.39
CA ARG A 423 -21.26 -1.34 8.83
C ARG A 423 -22.41 -1.68 7.89
N GLY A 424 -22.25 -2.74 7.08
CA GLY A 424 -23.21 -3.08 6.03
C GLY A 424 -23.11 -2.14 4.81
N PRO A 425 -24.03 -2.30 3.84
CA PRO A 425 -24.02 -1.51 2.61
C PRO A 425 -24.31 -0.02 2.88
N ALA A 426 -23.84 0.85 1.99
CA ALA A 426 -24.16 2.27 2.05
C ALA A 426 -25.69 2.49 1.95
N PRO A 427 -26.28 3.32 2.82
CA PRO A 427 -27.69 3.68 2.72
C PRO A 427 -28.03 4.29 1.36
N THR A 428 -29.20 3.94 0.83
CA THR A 428 -29.67 4.43 -0.48
C THR A 428 -29.83 5.95 -0.52
N PHE A 429 -30.13 6.61 0.61
CA PHE A 429 -30.23 8.07 0.66
C PHE A 429 -28.90 8.76 0.33
N LEU A 430 -27.75 8.13 0.62
CA LEU A 430 -26.45 8.68 0.21
C LEU A 430 -26.34 8.71 -1.32
N MET A 431 -27.10 7.89 -2.04
CA MET A 431 -27.10 7.80 -3.50
C MET A 431 -27.95 8.89 -4.18
N VAL A 432 -28.78 9.61 -3.42
CA VAL A 432 -29.67 10.65 -3.92
C VAL A 432 -28.97 12.01 -3.85
N PRO A 433 -28.87 12.79 -4.94
CA PRO A 433 -28.29 14.13 -4.89
C PRO A 433 -29.07 15.05 -3.92
N ALA A 434 -28.34 15.82 -3.11
CA ALA A 434 -28.93 16.79 -2.18
C ALA A 434 -28.53 18.20 -2.61
N PRO A 435 -29.43 18.98 -3.25
CA PRO A 435 -29.08 20.32 -3.70
C PRO A 435 -28.72 21.21 -2.49
N SER A 436 -27.56 21.84 -2.53
CA SER A 436 -27.13 22.86 -1.56
C SER A 436 -26.53 24.07 -2.27
N ALA A 437 -26.37 25.18 -1.55
CA ALA A 437 -25.76 26.40 -2.08
C ALA A 437 -24.33 26.20 -2.59
N VAL A 438 -23.62 25.16 -2.11
CA VAL A 438 -22.23 24.83 -2.48
C VAL A 438 -22.15 23.65 -3.46
N GLY A 439 -23.31 23.17 -3.96
CA GLY A 439 -23.41 21.97 -4.80
C GLY A 439 -23.94 20.75 -4.04
N ASP A 440 -23.81 19.55 -4.62
CA ASP A 440 -24.25 18.31 -3.98
C ASP A 440 -23.19 17.78 -2.99
N PRO A 441 -23.45 17.74 -1.67
CA PRO A 441 -22.49 17.22 -0.68
C PRO A 441 -22.46 15.69 -0.64
N MET A 442 -23.40 15.01 -1.32
CA MET A 442 -23.56 13.57 -1.20
C MET A 442 -22.35 12.74 -1.64
N PRO A 443 -21.58 13.10 -2.68
CA PRO A 443 -20.33 12.42 -3.00
C PRO A 443 -19.32 12.43 -1.85
N LEU A 444 -19.19 13.57 -1.14
CA LEU A 444 -18.29 13.67 0.01
C LEU A 444 -18.75 12.76 1.15
N LEU A 445 -20.05 12.76 1.44
CA LEU A 445 -20.62 11.91 2.49
C LEU A 445 -20.51 10.42 2.13
N ARG A 446 -20.59 10.03 0.86
CA ARG A 446 -20.28 8.64 0.42
C ARG A 446 -18.81 8.29 0.65
N VAL A 447 -17.88 9.19 0.32
CA VAL A 447 -16.44 8.95 0.55
C VAL A 447 -16.17 8.81 2.04
N LEU A 448 -16.73 9.68 2.88
CA LEU A 448 -16.62 9.59 4.34
C LEU A 448 -17.23 8.30 4.86
N TRP A 449 -18.40 7.90 4.35
CA TRP A 449 -19.01 6.61 4.70
C TRP A 449 -18.11 5.43 4.32
N ALA A 450 -17.42 5.49 3.19
CA ALA A 450 -16.56 4.41 2.72
C ALA A 450 -15.17 4.39 3.42
N LEU A 451 -14.69 5.54 3.90
CA LEU A 451 -13.35 5.71 4.46
C LEU A 451 -13.30 6.04 5.96
N ASP A 452 -14.42 6.19 6.67
CA ASP A 452 -14.45 6.46 8.13
C ASP A 452 -13.51 5.56 8.94
N ALA A 453 -13.54 4.24 8.74
CA ALA A 453 -12.73 3.30 9.51
C ALA A 453 -11.22 3.39 9.22
N PRO A 454 -10.75 3.37 7.95
CA PRO A 454 -9.34 3.66 7.66
C PRO A 454 -8.94 5.08 8.07
N LEU A 455 -9.85 6.06 7.97
CA LEU A 455 -9.58 7.44 8.41
C LEU A 455 -9.36 7.50 9.92
N PHE A 456 -10.22 6.88 10.73
CA PHE A 456 -10.02 6.80 12.18
C PHE A 456 -8.75 6.03 12.55
N ALA A 457 -8.41 4.96 11.83
CA ALA A 457 -7.12 4.29 12.00
C ALA A 457 -5.95 5.26 11.77
N VAL A 458 -5.97 6.00 10.66
CA VAL A 458 -4.93 6.98 10.31
C VAL A 458 -4.86 8.12 11.34
N LEU A 459 -5.99 8.65 11.80
CA LEU A 459 -6.04 9.67 12.84
C LEU A 459 -5.51 9.15 14.20
N ALA A 460 -5.82 7.90 14.56
CA ALA A 460 -5.23 7.27 15.74
C ALA A 460 -3.71 7.13 15.58
N GLY A 461 -3.22 6.78 14.38
CA GLY A 461 -1.80 6.74 14.07
C GLY A 461 -1.12 8.10 14.21
N ALA A 462 -1.72 9.13 13.63
CA ALA A 462 -1.26 10.52 13.74
C ALA A 462 -1.10 10.96 15.19
N ALA A 463 -2.12 10.69 16.03
CA ALA A 463 -2.07 10.97 17.46
C ALA A 463 -0.98 10.13 18.17
N ALA A 464 -0.97 8.81 17.93
CA ALA A 464 -0.02 7.88 18.52
C ALA A 464 1.45 8.23 18.19
N GLY A 465 1.72 8.72 16.98
CA GLY A 465 3.05 9.14 16.55
C GLY A 465 3.63 10.29 17.36
N THR A 466 2.77 11.14 17.94
CA THR A 466 3.19 12.27 18.80
C THR A 466 3.43 11.89 20.28
N GLY A 467 3.35 10.60 20.61
CA GLY A 467 3.58 10.10 21.96
C GLY A 467 2.64 10.71 23.00
N ALA A 468 3.19 11.18 24.12
CA ALA A 468 2.42 11.70 25.25
C ALA A 468 1.52 12.89 24.87
N ALA A 469 1.97 13.76 23.97
CA ALA A 469 1.21 14.93 23.53
C ALA A 469 -0.08 14.56 22.77
N GLY A 470 -0.10 13.39 22.13
CA GLY A 470 -1.24 12.91 21.33
C GLY A 470 -2.25 12.07 22.10
N VAL A 471 -2.03 11.77 23.38
CA VAL A 471 -2.87 10.83 24.15
C VAL A 471 -4.34 11.27 24.15
N GLY A 472 -4.63 12.56 24.34
CA GLY A 472 -5.99 13.08 24.31
C GLY A 472 -6.70 12.80 22.98
N ALA A 473 -6.06 13.15 21.86
CA ALA A 473 -6.60 12.90 20.52
C ALA A 473 -6.75 11.40 20.23
N PHE A 474 -5.79 10.58 20.67
CA PHE A 474 -5.86 9.13 20.55
C PHE A 474 -7.07 8.55 21.29
N LEU A 475 -7.29 8.97 22.54
CA LEU A 475 -8.44 8.54 23.35
C LEU A 475 -9.77 9.01 22.74
N THR A 476 -9.82 10.20 22.14
CA THR A 476 -11.01 10.65 21.39
C THR A 476 -11.32 9.69 20.23
N VAL A 477 -10.32 9.28 19.45
CA VAL A 477 -10.52 8.32 18.37
C VAL A 477 -10.96 6.96 18.92
N VAL A 478 -10.35 6.47 20.00
CA VAL A 478 -10.76 5.23 20.69
C VAL A 478 -12.24 5.30 21.08
N ALA A 479 -12.68 6.40 21.69
CA ALA A 479 -14.06 6.59 22.12
C ALA A 479 -15.03 6.58 20.93
N VAL A 480 -14.68 7.26 19.82
CA VAL A 480 -15.51 7.28 18.60
C VAL A 480 -15.61 5.89 17.97
N VAL A 481 -14.51 5.15 17.86
CA VAL A 481 -14.51 3.78 17.32
C VAL A 481 -15.32 2.84 18.22
N ALA A 482 -15.15 2.93 19.54
CA ALA A 482 -15.89 2.13 20.51
C ALA A 482 -17.40 2.43 20.48
N LEU A 483 -17.80 3.70 20.42
CA LEU A 483 -19.20 4.11 20.27
C LEU A 483 -19.78 3.59 18.94
N GLY A 484 -19.03 3.71 17.84
CA GLY A 484 -19.44 3.20 16.54
C GLY A 484 -19.66 1.68 16.55
N LEU A 485 -18.78 0.93 17.20
CA LEU A 485 -18.94 -0.51 17.41
C LEU A 485 -20.20 -0.82 18.23
N LEU A 486 -20.40 -0.13 19.35
CA LEU A 486 -21.54 -0.34 20.24
C LEU A 486 -22.87 -0.06 19.51
N VAL A 487 -22.97 1.05 18.78
CA VAL A 487 -24.17 1.38 17.99
C VAL A 487 -24.41 0.35 16.89
N ARG A 488 -23.36 -0.10 16.19
CA ARG A 488 -23.48 -1.11 15.12
C ARG A 488 -23.89 -2.47 15.67
N PHE A 489 -23.42 -2.82 16.87
CA PHE A 489 -23.80 -4.05 17.56
C PHE A 489 -25.25 -4.01 18.05
N ALA A 490 -25.65 -2.92 18.72
CA ALA A 490 -27.00 -2.73 19.25
C ALA A 490 -28.10 -2.70 18.17
N ARG A 491 -27.76 -2.39 16.90
CA ARG A 491 -28.71 -2.46 15.77
C ARG A 491 -28.93 -3.86 15.22
N ARG A 492 -28.11 -4.84 15.63
CA ARG A 492 -28.18 -6.23 15.15
C ARG A 492 -28.81 -7.18 16.16
N THR A 493 -28.81 -6.81 17.43
CA THR A 493 -29.57 -7.43 18.52
C THR A 493 -30.95 -6.82 18.58
#